data_AF-A0A084EVD2-F1
#
_entry.id   AF-A0A084EVD2-F1
#
_cell.length_a   1.000
_cell.length_b   1.000
_cell.length_c   1.000
_cell.angle_alpha   90.00
_cell.angle_beta   90.00
_cell.angle_gamma   90.00
#
_symmetry.space_group_name_H-M   'P 1'
#
loop_
_entity.id
_entity.type
_entity.pdbx_description
1 polymer ?
#
loop_
_entity_poly.entity_id
_entity_poly.type
_entity_poly.pdbx_seq_one_letter_code
_entity_poly.pdbx_strand_id
1 'polypeptide(L)' 'MALHRCPECRKKISESAVTCPHCGFSFNEADLEIYKQKLEQRRLHNQEINRKSVKLHLIWLGIFVLVIGLASLLSV' A
#
# COMPACT_ATOMS: atom_id res chain seq x y z
N MET A 1 2.07 31.45 12.70
CA MET A 1 2.80 30.19 12.95
C MET A 1 2.33 29.17 11.93
N ALA A 2 3.22 28.68 11.08
CA ALA A 2 2.88 27.61 10.16
C ALA A 2 2.74 26.29 10.93
N LEU A 3 1.63 25.61 10.69
CA LEU A 3 1.28 24.33 11.33
C LEU A 3 1.24 23.27 10.25
N HIS A 4 1.97 22.18 10.45
CA HIS A 4 1.96 21.03 9.54
C HIS A 4 1.25 19.84 10.19
N ARG A 5 0.95 18.79 9.43
CA ARG A 5 0.32 17.57 9.95
C ARG A 5 1.40 16.53 10.23
N CYS A 6 1.37 15.92 11.42
CA CYS A 6 2.22 14.77 11.73
C CYS A 6 1.94 13.61 10.76
N PRO A 7 2.96 12.98 10.15
CA PRO A 7 2.78 11.92 9.16
C PRO A 7 2.15 10.64 9.75
N GLU A 8 2.29 10.43 11.05
CA GLU A 8 1.78 9.24 11.73
C GLU A 8 0.36 9.44 12.27
N CYS A 9 0.14 10.44 13.13
CA CYS A 9 -1.16 10.65 13.79
C CYS A 9 -2.08 11.67 13.10
N ARG A 10 -1.59 12.38 12.07
CA ARG A 10 -2.31 13.40 11.28
C ARG A 10 -2.84 14.62 12.05
N LYS A 11 -2.49 14.78 13.33
CA LYS A 11 -2.77 15.99 14.12
C LYS A 11 -1.87 17.16 13.69
N LYS A 12 -2.36 18.39 13.89
CA LYS A 12 -1.62 19.62 13.56
C LYS A 12 -0.53 19.87 14.62
N ILE A 13 0.68 20.18 14.17
CA ILE A 13 1.85 20.43 15.01
C ILE A 13 2.68 21.60 14.46
N SER A 14 3.47 22.24 15.32
CA SER A 14 4.40 23.29 14.91
C SER A 14 5.47 22.74 13.98
N GLU A 15 5.88 23.50 12.96
CA GLU A 15 7.01 23.14 12.08
C GLU A 15 8.34 22.99 12.82
N SER A 16 8.51 23.65 13.97
CA SER A 16 9.71 23.55 14.81
C SER A 16 9.71 22.38 15.80
N ALA A 17 8.68 21.53 15.81
CA ALA A 17 8.59 20.43 16.76
C ALA A 17 9.57 19.30 16.39
N VAL A 18 10.51 19.00 17.30
CA VAL A 18 11.45 17.86 17.16
C VAL A 18 10.74 16.52 17.35
N THR A 19 9.67 16.50 18.15
CA THR A 19 8.86 15.30 18.40
C THR A 19 7.40 15.67 18.45
N CYS A 20 6.52 14.81 17.93
CA CYS A 20 5.09 15.02 17.98
C CYS A 20 4.58 14.85 19.42
N PRO A 21 3.97 15.88 20.05
CA PRO A 21 3.47 15.80 21.43
C PRO A 21 2.23 14.89 21.56
N HIS A 22 1.66 14.42 20.46
CA HIS A 22 0.44 13.61 20.47
C HIS A 22 0.67 12.11 20.31
N CYS A 23 1.71 11.69 19.59
CA CYS A 23 2.02 10.27 19.35
C CYS A 23 3.47 9.89 19.66
N GLY A 24 4.35 10.86 19.92
CA GLY A 24 5.77 10.59 20.19
C GLY A 24 6.63 10.41 18.95
N PHE A 25 6.10 10.63 17.74
CA PHE A 25 6.88 10.53 16.50
C PHE A 25 8.04 11.54 16.47
N SER A 26 9.27 11.05 16.30
CA SER A 26 10.49 11.86 16.20
C SER A 26 10.69 12.37 14.77
N PHE A 27 11.01 13.65 14.63
CA PHE A 27 11.33 14.30 13.35
C PHE A 27 12.84 14.39 13.09
N ASN A 28 13.64 13.67 13.88
CA ASN A 28 15.07 13.55 13.61
C ASN A 28 15.31 12.86 12.26
N GLU A 29 16.39 13.23 11.58
CA GLU A 29 16.70 12.76 10.24
C GLU A 29 16.74 11.23 10.14
N ALA A 30 17.41 10.56 11.10
CA ALA A 30 17.50 9.10 11.14
C ALA A 30 16.13 8.43 11.27
N ASP A 31 15.25 8.93 12.15
CA ASP A 31 13.90 8.37 12.33
C ASP A 31 13.03 8.61 11.10
N LEU A 32 13.20 9.76 10.44
CA LEU A 32 12.47 10.11 9.23
C LEU A 32 12.88 9.25 8.03
N GLU A 33 14.18 8.91 7.92
CA GLU A 33 14.69 7.98 6.92
C GLU A 33 14.13 6.57 7.12
N ILE A 34 14.15 6.06 8.36
CA ILE A 34 13.55 4.76 8.70
C ILE A 34 12.05 4.76 8.38
N TYR A 35 11.34 5.84 8.68
CA TYR A 35 9.92 5.98 8.35
C TYR A 35 9.68 5.93 6.83
N LYS A 36 10.49 6.64 6.03
CA LYS A 36 10.42 6.61 4.56
C LYS A 36 10.70 5.21 4.02
N GLN A 37 11.72 4.52 4.52
CA GLN A 37 12.04 3.15 4.15
C GLN A 37 10.86 2.20 4.44
N LYS A 38 10.23 2.33 5.61
CA LYS A 38 9.05 1.54 5.97
C LYS A 38 7.86 1.79 5.05
N LEU A 39 7.65 3.03 4.62
CA LEU A 39 6.62 3.36 3.63
C LEU A 39 6.92 2.75 2.25
N GLU A 40 8.17 2.81 1.81
CA GLU A 40 8.60 2.21 0.55
C GLU A 40 8.48 0.68 0.57
N GLN A 41 8.90 0.04 1.66
CA GLN A 41 8.72 -1.39 1.87
C GLN A 41 7.25 -1.80 1.79
N ARG A 42 6.35 -1.05 2.44
CA ARG A 42 4.90 -1.27 2.32
C ARG A 42 4.41 -1.11 0.88
N ARG A 43 4.92 -0.12 0.14
CA ARG A 43 4.58 0.09 -1.28
C ARG A 43 5.00 -1.11 -2.13
N LEU A 44 6.24 -1.57 -1.99
CA LEU A 44 6.77 -2.71 -2.74
C LEU A 44 6.02 -4.00 -2.40
N HIS A 45 5.76 -4.25 -1.11
CA HIS A 45 4.99 -5.40 -0.66
C HIS A 45 3.57 -5.41 -1.26
N ASN A 46 2.86 -4.27 -1.22
CA ASN A 46 1.54 -4.16 -1.83
C ASN A 46 1.57 -4.33 -3.35
N GLN A 47 2.61 -3.82 -4.03
CA GLN A 47 2.82 -4.05 -5.46
C GLN A 47 3.03 -5.53 -5.76
N GLU A 48 3.79 -6.25 -4.92
CA GLU A 48 4.00 -7.68 -5.09
C GLU A 48 2.72 -8.49 -4.86
N ILE A 49 1.94 -8.17 -3.80
CA ILE A 49 0.61 -8.76 -3.59
C ILE A 49 -0.28 -8.53 -4.80
N ASN A 50 -0.35 -7.29 -5.29
CA ASN A 50 -1.17 -6.97 -6.45
C ASN A 50 -0.73 -7.75 -7.68
N ARG A 51 0.58 -7.90 -7.92
CA ARG A 51 1.13 -8.70 -9.02
C ARG A 51 0.73 -10.18 -8.91
N LYS A 52 0.79 -10.75 -7.70
CA LYS A 52 0.38 -12.15 -7.45
C LYS A 52 -1.13 -12.30 -7.66
N SER A 53 -1.94 -11.37 -7.16
CA SER A 53 -3.39 -11.34 -7.33
C SER A 53 -3.78 -11.28 -8.81
N VAL A 54 -3.15 -10.38 -9.59
CA VAL A 54 -3.39 -10.25 -11.04
C VAL A 54 -3.09 -11.56 -11.77
N LYS A 55 -1.97 -12.23 -11.45
CA LYS A 55 -1.66 -13.54 -12.06
C LYS A 55 -2.73 -14.58 -11.76
N LEU A 56 -3.23 -14.65 -10.54
CA LEU A 56 -4.31 -15.57 -10.17
C LEU A 56 -5.61 -15.24 -10.90
N HIS A 57 -5.98 -13.96 -11.03
CA HIS A 57 -7.16 -13.56 -11.80
C HIS A 57 -7.05 -13.94 -13.28
N LEU A 58 -5.87 -13.81 -13.89
CA LEU A 58 -5.66 -14.25 -15.28
C LEU A 58 -5.82 -15.76 -15.45
N ILE A 59 -5.31 -16.56 -14.50
CA ILE A 59 -5.50 -18.01 -14.49
C ILE A 59 -6.99 -18.36 -14.39
N TRP A 60 -7.70 -17.76 -13.43
CA TRP A 60 -9.14 -17.96 -13.27
C TRP A 60 -9.95 -17.54 -14.49
N LEU A 61 -9.58 -16.43 -15.14
CA LEU A 61 -10.19 -15.99 -16.40
C LEU A 61 -9.98 -17.03 -17.49
N GLY A 62 -8.77 -17.57 -17.64
CA GLY A 62 -8.48 -18.63 -18.60
C GLY A 62 -9.32 -19.89 -18.38
N ILE A 63 -9.45 -20.35 -17.12
CA ILE A 63 -10.31 -21.48 -16.75
C ILE A 63 -11.77 -21.17 -17.08
N PHE A 64 -12.26 -19.98 -16.73
CA PHE A 64 -13.63 -19.56 -16.99
C PHE A 64 -13.96 -19.55 -18.49
N VAL A 65 -13.07 -19.00 -19.32
CA VAL A 65 -13.21 -18.99 -20.79
C VAL A 65 -13.23 -20.43 -21.34
N LEU A 66 -12.36 -21.31 -20.84
CA LEU A 66 -12.32 -22.71 -21.26
C LEU A 66 -13.63 -23.44 -20.91
N VAL A 67 -14.14 -23.26 -19.69
CA VAL A 67 -15.41 -23.86 -19.25
C VAL A 67 -16.58 -23.38 -20.12
N ILE A 68 -16.68 -22.08 -20.40
CA ILE A 68 -17.72 -21.53 -21.28
C ILE A 68 -17.59 -22.07 -22.71
N GLY A 69 -16.37 -22.17 -23.23
CA GLY A 69 -16.11 -22.71 -24.56
C GLY A 69 -16.53 -24.17 -24.70
N LEU A 70 -16.18 -25.01 -23.72
CA LEU A 70 -16.60 -26.42 -23.69
C LEU A 70 -18.11 -26.58 -23.54
N ALA A 71 -18.75 -25.79 -22.67
CA ALA A 71 -20.20 -25.81 -22.51
C ALA A 71 -20.93 -25.47 -23.81
N SER A 72 -20.43 -24.45 -24.53
CA SER A 72 -20.96 -24.06 -25.84
C SER A 72 -20.81 -25.18 -26.88
N LEU A 73 -19.69 -25.91 -26.88
CA LEU A 73 -19.43 -27.01 -27.82
C LEU A 73 -20.29 -28.25 -27.56
N LEU A 74 -20.58 -28.57 -26.30
CA LEU A 74 -21.43 -29.71 -25.92
C LEU A 74 -22.93 -29.44 -26.15
N SER A 75 -23.32 -28.17 -26.25
CA SER A 75 -24.71 -27.75 -26.48
C SER A 75 -25.12 -27.67 -27.97
N VAL A 76 -24.18 -27.91 -28.89
CA VAL A 76 -24.40 -27.96 -30.35
C VAL A 76 -24.44 -29.41 -30.80
#